data_AF-W8CJJ0-F1
#
_entry.id   AF-W8CJJ0-F1
#
_cell.length_a   1.000
_cell.length_b   1.000
_cell.length_c   1.000
_cell.angle_alpha   90.00
_cell.angle_beta   90.00
_cell.angle_gamma   90.00
#
_symmetry.space_group_name_H-M   'P 1'
#
loop_
_entity.id
_entity.type
_entity.pdbx_description
1 polymer ?
#
loop_
_entity_poly.entity_id
_entity_poly.type
_entity_poly.pdbx_seq_one_letter_code
_entity_poly.pdbx_strand_id
1 'polypeptide(L)' 'MEAKDLACATSSASSKLIHGGLRYLEHYEFRLVSEALA' A
#
# COMPACT_ATOMS: atom_id res chain seq x y z
N MET A 1 12.38 -14.59 -12.88
CA MET A 1 13.68 -13.97 -12.59
C MET A 1 13.47 -12.48 -12.74
N GLU A 2 13.91 -11.69 -11.77
CA GLU A 2 13.64 -10.25 -11.77
C GLU A 2 14.63 -9.50 -12.65
N ALA A 3 14.15 -8.48 -13.38
CA ALA A 3 14.95 -7.79 -14.39
C ALA A 3 16.10 -6.96 -13.79
N LYS A 4 16.03 -6.64 -12.50
CA LYS A 4 16.97 -5.84 -11.71
C LYS A 4 16.99 -6.37 -10.28
N ASP A 5 17.61 -5.63 -9.36
CA ASP A 5 17.59 -5.96 -7.93
C ASP A 5 16.16 -6.00 -7.37
N LEU A 6 15.97 -6.77 -6.30
CA LEU A 6 14.68 -6.92 -5.64
C LEU A 6 14.17 -5.57 -5.15
N ALA A 7 12.87 -5.33 -5.33
CA ALA A 7 12.19 -4.09 -4.94
C ALA A 7 12.73 -2.80 -5.59
N CYS A 8 13.56 -2.87 -6.64
CA CYS A 8 14.25 -1.69 -7.21
C CYS A 8 13.35 -0.60 -7.84
N ALA A 9 12.05 -0.86 -7.97
CA ALA A 9 11.07 0.06 -8.55
C ALA A 9 10.15 0.63 -7.45
N THR A 10 8.82 0.69 -7.71
CA THR A 10 7.81 1.27 -6.82
C THR A 10 7.89 0.79 -5.38
N SER A 11 8.24 -0.48 -5.17
CA SER A 11 8.41 -1.07 -3.84
C SER A 11 9.43 -0.31 -2.97
N SER A 12 10.53 0.19 -3.55
CA SER A 12 11.54 1.02 -2.83
C SER A 12 11.12 2.48 -2.66
N ALA A 13 10.23 2.98 -3.53
CA ALA A 13 9.80 4.37 -3.61
C ALA A 13 8.49 4.68 -2.85
N SER A 14 8.01 3.76 -2.02
CA SER A 14 6.84 4.02 -1.17
C SER A 14 7.17 4.98 -0.02
N SER A 15 6.12 5.49 0.64
CA SER A 15 6.23 6.25 1.89
C SER A 15 6.72 5.41 3.08
N LYS A 16 6.91 4.09 2.91
CA LYS A 16 7.38 3.15 3.93
C LYS A 16 6.48 3.13 5.18
N LEU A 17 5.17 3.21 4.96
CA LEU A 17 4.15 3.14 6.00
C LEU A 17 3.29 1.89 5.80
N ILE A 18 2.99 1.20 6.89
CA ILE A 18 1.92 0.20 6.96
C ILE A 18 0.73 0.93 7.57
N HIS A 19 -0.31 1.17 6.78
CA HIS A 19 -1.46 1.95 7.23
C HIS A 19 -2.75 1.54 6.51
N GLY A 20 -3.88 1.64 7.22
CA GLY A 20 -5.22 1.35 6.67
C GLY A 20 -5.77 2.39 5.70
N GLY A 21 -4.99 3.41 5.33
CA GLY A 21 -5.43 4.44 4.38
C GLY A 21 -6.65 5.27 4.83
N LEU A 22 -6.61 5.91 6.00
CA LEU A 22 -7.73 6.65 6.60
C LEU A 22 -8.51 7.57 5.63
N ARG A 23 -7.79 8.27 4.73
CA ARG A 23 -8.39 9.14 3.70
C ARG A 23 -9.38 8.43 2.77
N TYR A 24 -9.30 7.11 2.66
CA TYR A 24 -10.18 6.31 1.80
C TYR A 24 -11.58 6.11 2.39
N LEU A 25 -11.78 6.40 3.69
CA LEU A 25 -13.12 6.40 4.29
C LEU A 25 -14.03 7.49 3.70
N GLU A 26 -13.47 8.64 3.31
CA GLU A 26 -14.23 9.71 2.63
C GLU A 26 -14.77 9.27 1.26
N HIS A 27 -14.18 8.22 0.69
CA HIS A 27 -14.57 7.62 -0.58
C HIS A 27 -15.40 6.34 -0.42
N TYR A 28 -15.79 5.99 0.81
CA TYR A 28 -16.57 4.79 1.14
C TYR A 28 -15.86 3.46 0.78
N GLU A 29 -14.53 3.46 0.71
CA GLU A 29 -13.69 2.28 0.38
C GLU A 29 -13.47 1.37 1.61
N PHE A 30 -14.55 0.95 2.27
CA PHE A 30 -14.48 0.21 3.54
C PHE A 30 -13.74 -1.12 3.46
N ARG A 31 -13.91 -1.85 2.35
CA ARG A 31 -13.23 -3.13 2.13
C ARG A 31 -11.71 -2.94 2.10
N LEU A 32 -11.23 -1.95 1.34
CA LEU A 32 -9.81 -1.64 1.24
C LEU A 32 -9.21 -1.29 2.60
N VAL A 33 -9.89 -0.43 3.36
CA VAL A 33 -9.43 -0.02 4.71
C VAL A 33 -9.40 -1.20 5.67
N SER A 34 -10.43 -2.05 5.67
CA SER A 34 -10.49 -3.23 6.53
C SER A 34 -9.41 -4.25 6.22
N GLU A 35 -9.15 -4.52 4.94
CA GLU A 35 -8.11 -5.46 4.51
C GLU A 35 -6.70 -4.96 4.88
N ALA A 36 -6.46 -3.66 4.79
CA ALA A 36 -5.17 -3.06 5.12
C ALA A 36 -4.88 -2.95 6.63
N LEU A 37 -5.88 -3.18 7.49
CA LEU A 37 -5.74 -3.19 8.96
C LEU A 37 -5.66 -4.60 9.57
N ALA A 38 -5.97 -5.64 8.78
CA ALA A 38 -6.03 -7.03 9.24
C ALA A 38 -4.66 -7.72 9.26
#